data_AF-A0A2D7FXU6-F1
#
_entry.id   AF-A0A2D7FXU6-F1
#
_cell.length_a   1.000
_cell.length_b   1.000
_cell.length_c   1.000
_cell.angle_alpha   90.00
_cell.angle_beta   90.00
_cell.angle_gamma   90.00
#
_symmetry.space_group_name_H-M   'P 1'
#
loop_
_entity.id
_entity.type
_entity.pdbx_description
1 polymer ?
#
loop_
_entity_poly.entity_id
_entity_poly.type
_entity_poly.pdbx_seq_one_letter_code
_entity_poly.pdbx_strand_id
1 'polypeptide(L)' 'MTARLYYHGANKTVVLARDGRDIDRYPSAFALVETHIKGMLASLPASSPEAIRLRHLYHQHQPEKTACETDRN' A
#
# COMPACT_ATOMS: atom_id res chain seq x y z
N MET A 1 -9.18 -22.62 -2.17
CA MET A 1 -8.68 -21.51 -1.33
C MET A 1 -9.24 -20.22 -1.89
N THR A 2 -10.13 -19.56 -1.16
CA THR A 2 -10.73 -18.28 -1.58
C THR A 2 -10.15 -17.14 -0.74
N ALA A 3 -9.58 -16.14 -1.40
CA ALA A 3 -9.13 -14.90 -0.77
C ALA A 3 -10.09 -13.76 -1.16
N ARG A 4 -10.38 -12.86 -0.22
CA ARG A 4 -11.26 -11.71 -0.43
C ARG A 4 -10.67 -10.48 0.25
N LEU A 5 -10.83 -9.34 -0.41
CA LEU A 5 -10.60 -8.02 0.14
C LEU A 5 -11.94 -7.31 0.33
N TYR A 6 -12.17 -6.72 1.49
CA TYR A 6 -13.36 -5.92 1.76
C TYR A 6 -13.07 -4.77 2.72
N TYR A 7 -13.92 -3.76 2.69
CA TYR A 7 -13.89 -2.66 3.65
C TYR A 7 -14.62 -3.04 4.94
N HIS A 8 -14.06 -2.68 6.08
CA HIS A 8 -14.64 -2.90 7.39
C HIS A 8 -14.69 -1.60 8.20
N GLY A 9 -15.84 -1.38 8.86
CA GLY A 9 -16.08 -0.23 9.73
C GLY A 9 -16.20 1.12 9.00
N ALA A 10 -16.51 2.16 9.79
CA ALA A 10 -16.65 3.53 9.29
C ALA A 10 -15.33 4.12 8.73
N ASN A 11 -14.20 3.63 9.24
CA ASN A 11 -12.86 4.12 8.87
C ASN A 11 -12.34 3.53 7.55
N LYS A 12 -13.16 2.75 6.82
CA LYS A 12 -12.80 2.10 5.55
C LYS A 12 -11.47 1.32 5.63
N THR A 13 -11.25 0.64 6.76
CA THR A 13 -10.14 -0.32 6.92
C THR A 13 -10.30 -1.44 5.90
N VAL A 14 -9.23 -1.80 5.20
CA VAL A 14 -9.26 -2.91 4.23
C VAL A 14 -8.83 -4.19 4.94
N VAL A 15 -9.66 -5.23 4.87
CA VAL A 15 -9.39 -6.53 5.47
C VAL A 15 -9.09 -7.53 4.36
N LEU A 16 -7.98 -8.26 4.53
CA LEU A 16 -7.67 -9.44 3.74
C LEU A 16 -8.13 -10.68 4.50
N ALA A 17 -9.11 -11.39 3.94
CA ALA A 17 -9.58 -12.66 4.49
C ALA A 17 -9.27 -13.82 3.54
N ARG A 18 -8.95 -14.99 4.10
CA ARG A 18 -8.79 -16.25 3.37
C ARG A 18 -9.55 -17.35 4.08
N ASP A 19 -10.31 -18.11 3.31
CA ASP A 19 -11.11 -19.22 3.81
C ASP A 19 -11.99 -18.82 5.02
N GLY A 20 -12.54 -17.60 4.96
CA GLY A 20 -13.43 -17.03 5.98
C GLY A 20 -12.73 -16.44 7.22
N ARG A 21 -11.40 -16.41 7.26
CA ARG A 21 -10.62 -15.85 8.37
C ARG A 21 -9.88 -14.59 7.97
N ASP A 22 -9.97 -13.56 8.79
CA ASP A 22 -9.13 -12.36 8.68
C ASP A 22 -7.66 -12.76 8.85
N ILE A 23 -6.84 -12.47 7.84
CA ILE A 23 -5.39 -12.66 7.90
C ILE A 23 -4.71 -11.34 8.24
N ASP A 24 -5.16 -10.25 7.62
CA ASP A 24 -4.49 -8.95 7.75
C ASP A 24 -5.47 -7.80 7.62
N ARG A 25 -5.10 -6.64 8.17
CA ARG A 25 -5.91 -5.42 8.19
C ARG A 25 -5.03 -4.22 7.89
N TYR A 26 -5.46 -3.45 6.90
CA TYR A 26 -4.79 -2.24 6.45
C TYR A 26 -5.66 -1.03 6.77
N PRO A 27 -5.09 0.06 7.31
CA PRO A 27 -5.86 1.23 7.71
C PRO A 27 -6.58 1.90 6.53
N SER A 28 -6.09 1.70 5.30
CA SER A 28 -6.72 2.19 4.07
C SER A 28 -6.32 1.34 2.87
N ALA A 29 -7.01 1.52 1.74
CA ALA A 29 -6.62 0.92 0.47
C ALA A 29 -5.22 1.39 0.01
N PHE A 30 -4.86 2.64 0.29
CA PHE A 30 -3.52 3.15 0.00
C PHE A 30 -2.45 2.36 0.77
N ALA A 31 -2.65 2.12 2.07
CA ALA A 31 -1.70 1.36 2.89
C ALA A 31 -1.54 -0.09 2.42
N LEU A 32 -2.63 -0.73 1.96
CA LEU A 32 -2.57 -2.06 1.35
C LEU A 32 -1.68 -2.05 0.08
N VAL A 33 -1.97 -1.14 -0.86
CA VAL A 33 -1.23 -1.04 -2.13
C VAL A 33 0.24 -0.72 -1.87
N GLU A 34 0.53 0.21 -0.97
CA GLU A 34 1.88 0.56 -0.57
C GLU A 34 2.65 -0.64 0.02
N THR A 35 2.00 -1.40 0.92
CA THR A 35 2.60 -2.61 1.50
C THR A 35 2.90 -3.65 0.42
N HIS A 36 1.98 -3.83 -0.54
CA HIS A 36 2.18 -4.73 -1.66
C HIS A 36 3.35 -4.30 -2.56
N ILE A 37 3.45 -3.01 -2.91
CA ILE A 37 4.57 -2.47 -3.71
C ILE A 37 5.90 -2.64 -2.98
N LYS A 38 5.96 -2.34 -1.67
CA LYS A 38 7.15 -2.55 -0.85
C LYS A 38 7.58 -4.01 -0.83
N GLY A 39 6.61 -4.94 -0.71
CA GLY A 39 6.86 -6.37 -0.80
C GLY A 39 7.45 -6.79 -2.16
N MET A 40 6.88 -6.31 -3.26
CA MET A 40 7.42 -6.56 -4.61
C MET A 40 8.85 -6.03 -4.75
N LEU A 41 9.12 -4.81 -4.29
CA LEU A 41 10.47 -4.22 -4.32
C LEU A 41 11.49 -4.98 -3.46
N ALA A 42 11.06 -5.54 -2.32
CA ALA A 42 11.93 -6.37 -1.48
C ALA A 42 12.26 -7.73 -2.12
N SER A 43 11.36 -8.24 -2.98
CA SER A 43 11.54 -9.53 -3.67
C SER A 43 12.37 -9.45 -4.96
N LEU A 44 12.55 -8.26 -5.53
CA LEU A 44 13.28 -8.05 -6.78
C LEU A 44 14.72 -7.61 -6.50
N PRO A 45 15.71 -8.06 -7.31
CA PRO A 45 17.04 -7.47 -7.29
C PRO A 45 16.96 -5.97 -7.57
N ALA A 46 17.67 -5.15 -6.79
CA ALA A 46 17.57 -3.69 -6.91
C ALA A 46 17.98 -3.15 -8.30
N SER A 47 18.82 -3.89 -9.03
CA SER A 47 19.25 -3.59 -10.40
C SER A 47 18.29 -4.10 -11.48
N SER A 48 17.23 -4.81 -11.13
CA SER A 48 16.29 -5.33 -12.12
C SER A 48 15.54 -4.18 -12.79
N PRO A 49 15.33 -4.24 -14.12
CA PRO A 49 14.52 -3.24 -14.81
C PRO A 49 13.10 -3.11 -14.23
N GLU A 50 12.49 -4.19 -13.73
CA GLU A 50 11.20 -4.12 -13.06
C GLU A 50 11.27 -3.35 -11.75
N ALA A 51 12.29 -3.58 -10.92
CA ALA A 51 12.48 -2.87 -9.66
C ALA A 51 12.68 -1.37 -9.87
N ILE A 52 13.48 -0.99 -10.87
CA ILE A 52 13.72 0.42 -11.24
C ILE A 52 12.42 1.07 -11.70
N ARG A 53 11.66 0.42 -12.59
CA ARG A 53 10.37 0.93 -13.08
C ARG A 53 9.35 1.07 -11.96
N LEU A 54 9.26 0.08 -11.07
CA LEU A 54 8.32 0.08 -9.96
C LEU A 54 8.65 1.18 -8.94
N ARG A 55 9.94 1.41 -8.63
CA ARG A 55 10.37 2.54 -7.78
C ARG A 55 10.00 3.88 -8.41
N HIS A 56 10.25 4.03 -9.71
CA HIS A 56 9.92 5.27 -10.42
C HIS A 56 8.42 5.57 -10.36
N LEU A 57 7.57 4.58 -10.68
CA LEU A 57 6.12 4.72 -10.60
C LEU A 57 5.65 5.05 -9.18
N TYR A 58 6.19 4.35 -8.18
CA TYR A 58 5.87 4.60 -6.78
C TYR A 58 6.24 6.02 -6.35
N HIS A 59 7.44 6.51 -6.69
CA HIS A 59 7.86 7.88 -6.36
C HIS A 59 7.07 8.96 -7.10
N GLN A 60 6.69 8.72 -8.37
CA GLN A 60 5.86 9.66 -9.14
C GLN A 60 4.45 9.83 -8.56
N HIS A 61 3.91 8.77 -7.96
CA HIS A 61 2.55 8.73 -7.43
C HIS A 61 2.51 8.75 -5.91
N GLN A 62 3.65 9.01 -5.25
CA GLN A 62 3.58 9.39 -3.85
C GLN A 62 2.77 10.68 -3.82
N PRO A 63 1.60 10.69 -3.14
CA PRO A 63 0.98 11.96 -2.82
C PRO A 63 2.08 12.71 -2.05
N GLU A 64 2.48 13.86 -2.58
CA GLU A 64 3.30 14.79 -1.81
C GLU A 64 2.72 14.79 -0.40
N LYS A 65 3.57 14.62 0.61
CA LYS A 65 3.21 15.11 1.94
C LYS A 65 2.98 16.60 1.73
N THR A 66 1.77 16.98 1.33
CA THR A 66 1.40 18.36 1.11
C THR A 66 1.66 19.03 2.44
N ALA A 67 2.56 19.99 2.36
CA ALA A 67 2.90 20.92 3.40
C ALA A 67 1.64 21.33 4.17
N CYS A 68 1.48 20.79 5.38
CA CYS A 68 0.60 21.34 6.41
C CYS A 68 1.43 21.84 7.60
N GLU A 69 2.70 22.22 7.35
CA GLU A 69 3.54 22.93 8.33
C GLU A 69 3.83 24.38 7.92
N THR A 70 3.08 24.95 6.97
CA THR A 70 3.20 26.37 6.61
C THR A 70 1.91 27.11 6.94
N ASP A 71 1.53 27.15 8.22
CA ASP A 71 0.60 28.17 8.73
C ASP A 71 0.75 28.37 10.26
N ARG A 72 2.00 28.48 10.72
CA ARG A 72 2.34 29.04 12.03
C ARG A 72 3.51 30.01 11.87
N ASN A 73 3.21 31.22 11.36
CA ASN A 73 3.76 32.44 11.94
C ASN A 73 2.96 33.67 11.48
#